data_AF-A0A642UVZ2-F1
#
_entry.id   AF-A0A642UVZ2-F1
#
_cell.length_a   1.000
_cell.length_b   1.000
_cell.length_c   1.000
_cell.angle_alpha   90.00
_cell.angle_beta   90.00
_cell.angle_gamma   90.00
#
_symmetry.space_group_name_H-M   'P 1'
#
loop_
_entity.id
_entity.type
_entity.pdbx_description
1 polymer ?
#
loop_
_entity_poly.entity_id
_entity_poly.type
_entity_poly.pdbx_seq_one_letter_code
_entity_poly.pdbx_strand_id
1 'polypeptide(L)'
;MLRYVRRLSTSRLAQLTPEELKALPVGERVSLIDELNHAEHPEKQKALQALIPDFSVFFKLPKESIKSPEVLQRLIEVNPGRVVTPWELYQSHQGKFDDTPDLKAALVAKLVGSDVMENLGYLLQVIKSGGLNANTEQLIVSSLEQHQLVSVIAQLIADGHLSPQFGHELLERTKDEEFLAVFDAVFTKNPEIFKERQLSDALDAIERVACGGVSEEYLKVAQEVDLQIPIEFIGLGQRIVDYIVEKGLDVSENPESLLLRMRIITFFGITVDDMSKANERWHRYQRESYGREIVQTELVKAFCFQAFTKQSQLDLQIAETLVPADDLSVRILQFLIVAKSAFNAEDSLAVYNDYIGQVSREANPETHRSASGKLTESLVLAQLYDHDREFAHLVYDKAIEAGVISDEYEVAHIKKLFRVYGDAFDGNENWAEAKPKLAEYVKKYLRQL
;
A
#
# COMPACT_ATOMS: atom_id res chain seq x y z
N MET A 1 53.37 -30.32 19.06
CA MET A 1 53.70 -29.22 18.12
C MET A 1 52.51 -28.30 17.79
N LEU A 2 51.29 -28.82 17.58
CA LEU A 2 50.09 -27.99 17.27
C LEU A 2 49.66 -26.98 18.37
N ARG A 3 50.04 -27.19 19.64
CA ARG A 3 49.78 -26.21 20.74
C ARG A 3 50.77 -25.04 20.79
N TYR A 4 51.92 -25.14 20.13
CA TYR A 4 52.97 -24.11 20.20
C TYR A 4 52.77 -23.01 19.14
N VAL A 5 52.23 -23.37 17.97
CA VAL A 5 51.90 -22.42 16.89
C VAL A 5 50.70 -21.52 17.25
N ARG A 6 49.69 -22.06 17.96
CA ARG A 6 48.52 -21.29 18.44
C ARG A 6 48.84 -20.15 19.41
N ARG A 7 49.97 -20.22 20.14
CA ARG A 7 50.41 -19.15 21.08
C ARG A 7 51.29 -18.09 20.41
N LEU A 8 51.97 -18.42 19.32
CA LEU A 8 52.88 -17.48 18.64
C LEU A 8 52.11 -16.48 17.77
N SER A 9 51.07 -16.92 17.06
CA SER A 9 50.24 -16.02 16.23
C SER A 9 49.47 -14.99 17.06
N THR A 10 48.88 -15.42 18.18
CA THR A 10 48.26 -14.55 19.20
C THR A 10 49.27 -13.56 19.78
N SER A 11 50.51 -13.99 20.04
CA SER A 11 51.56 -13.09 20.57
C SER A 11 52.08 -12.07 19.55
N ARG A 12 52.21 -12.43 18.27
CA ARG A 12 52.76 -11.57 17.22
C ARG A 12 51.73 -10.58 16.68
N LEU A 13 50.47 -11.00 16.54
CA LEU A 13 49.37 -10.09 16.21
C LEU A 13 49.07 -9.10 17.34
N ALA A 14 49.21 -9.51 18.61
CA ALA A 14 49.06 -8.61 19.75
C ALA A 14 50.21 -7.58 19.91
N GLN A 15 51.32 -7.76 19.20
CA GLN A 15 52.48 -6.88 19.25
C GLN A 15 52.54 -5.86 18.10
N LEU A 16 51.72 -6.02 17.06
CA LEU A 16 51.75 -5.19 15.87
C LEU A 16 50.49 -4.34 15.79
N THR A 17 50.67 -3.04 15.55
CA THR A 17 49.58 -2.11 15.27
C THR A 17 48.98 -2.37 13.87
N PRO A 18 47.74 -1.92 13.60
CA PRO A 18 47.13 -2.06 12.27
C PRO A 18 47.97 -1.43 11.13
N GLU A 19 48.65 -0.31 11.42
CA GLU A 19 49.58 0.35 10.47
C GLU A 19 50.78 -0.55 10.15
N GLU A 20 51.37 -1.18 11.18
CA GLU A 20 52.51 -2.10 11.01
C GLU A 20 52.09 -3.36 10.25
N LEU A 21 50.91 -3.92 10.52
CA LEU A 21 50.37 -5.07 9.80
C LEU A 21 50.14 -4.77 8.31
N LYS A 22 49.69 -3.56 7.99
CA LYS A 22 49.47 -3.12 6.61
C LYS A 22 50.79 -2.91 5.85
N ALA A 23 51.85 -2.49 6.55
CA ALA A 23 53.19 -2.28 6.01
C ALA A 23 53.97 -3.57 5.72
N LEU A 24 53.50 -4.73 6.21
CA LEU A 24 54.16 -6.02 5.98
C LEU A 24 54.20 -6.41 4.49
N PRO A 25 55.29 -7.07 4.04
CA PRO A 25 55.35 -7.69 2.72
C PRO A 25 54.17 -8.63 2.48
N VAL A 26 53.64 -8.67 1.26
CA VAL A 26 52.43 -9.47 0.98
C VAL A 26 52.61 -10.95 1.32
N GLY A 27 53.81 -11.52 1.10
CA GLY A 27 54.09 -12.91 1.47
C GLY A 27 53.96 -13.17 2.98
N GLU A 28 54.39 -12.23 3.82
CA GLU A 28 54.22 -12.32 5.27
C GLU A 28 52.76 -12.15 5.68
N ARG A 29 52.02 -11.26 5.01
CA ARG A 29 50.58 -11.09 5.24
C ARG A 29 49.80 -12.36 4.90
N VAL A 30 50.14 -13.04 3.80
CA VAL A 30 49.53 -14.32 3.40
C VAL A 30 49.76 -15.41 4.45
N SER A 31 50.98 -15.52 4.99
CA SER A 31 51.27 -16.49 6.07
C SER A 31 50.43 -16.21 7.32
N LEU A 32 50.29 -14.94 7.71
CA LEU A 32 49.50 -14.55 8.88
C LEU A 32 47.99 -14.78 8.67
N ILE A 33 47.48 -14.61 7.45
CA ILE A 33 46.08 -14.93 7.11
C ILE A 33 45.81 -16.44 7.26
N ASP A 34 46.72 -17.29 6.77
CA ASP A 34 46.57 -18.75 6.88
C ASP A 34 46.62 -19.22 8.35
N GLU A 35 47.48 -18.60 9.16
CA GLU A 35 47.52 -18.84 10.62
C GLU A 35 46.23 -18.40 11.33
N LEU A 36 45.65 -17.26 10.91
CA LEU A 36 44.40 -16.71 11.47
C LEU A 36 43.16 -17.55 11.14
N ASN A 37 43.16 -18.30 10.03
CA ASN A 37 42.05 -19.19 9.68
C ASN A 37 41.77 -20.25 10.76
N HIS A 38 42.77 -20.61 11.56
CA HIS A 38 42.70 -21.72 12.53
C HIS A 38 42.70 -21.27 14.00
N ALA A 39 42.65 -19.96 14.25
CA ALA A 39 42.72 -19.36 15.57
C ALA A 39 41.43 -18.60 15.91
N GLU A 40 40.90 -18.83 17.12
CA GLU A 40 39.92 -17.94 17.73
C GLU A 40 40.67 -16.76 18.34
N HIS A 41 40.51 -15.57 17.76
CA HIS A 41 41.15 -14.34 18.23
C HIS A 41 40.10 -13.24 18.38
N PRO A 42 40.01 -12.56 19.55
CA PRO A 42 38.99 -11.54 19.79
C PRO A 42 39.09 -10.34 18.83
N GLU A 43 40.29 -10.07 18.29
CA GLU A 43 40.52 -9.03 17.27
C GLU A 43 40.72 -9.57 15.83
N LYS A 44 40.29 -10.81 15.54
CA LYS A 44 40.52 -11.46 14.23
C LYS A 44 40.10 -10.57 13.06
N GLN A 45 38.92 -9.96 13.13
CA GLN A 45 38.39 -9.11 12.06
C GLN A 45 39.23 -7.84 11.83
N LYS A 46 39.68 -7.20 12.91
CA LYS A 46 40.56 -6.01 12.85
C LYS A 46 41.93 -6.36 12.25
N ALA A 47 42.48 -7.53 12.60
CA ALA A 47 43.71 -8.02 12.00
C ALA A 47 43.52 -8.30 10.50
N LEU A 48 42.41 -8.93 10.10
CA LEU A 48 42.09 -9.18 8.69
C LEU A 48 41.93 -7.88 7.88
N GLN A 49 41.36 -6.83 8.47
CA GLN A 49 41.27 -5.51 7.81
C GLN A 49 42.63 -4.91 7.48
N ALA A 50 43.61 -5.07 8.37
CA ALA A 50 44.98 -4.59 8.16
C ALA A 50 45.78 -5.48 7.18
N LEU A 51 45.61 -6.80 7.28
CA LEU A 51 46.30 -7.77 6.42
C LEU A 51 45.76 -7.78 4.99
N ILE A 52 44.46 -7.50 4.81
CA ILE A 52 43.76 -7.41 3.52
C ILE A 52 43.26 -5.97 3.34
N PRO A 53 44.15 -5.00 3.03
CA PRO A 53 43.76 -3.61 2.86
C PRO A 53 43.02 -3.37 1.53
N ASP A 54 43.29 -4.17 0.51
CA ASP A 54 42.74 -4.06 -0.84
C ASP A 54 42.65 -5.43 -1.53
N PHE A 55 41.95 -5.47 -2.66
CA PHE A 55 41.71 -6.73 -3.39
C PHE A 55 42.94 -7.29 -4.11
N SER A 56 44.07 -6.57 -4.20
CA SER A 56 45.29 -7.13 -4.83
C SER A 56 45.85 -8.33 -4.08
N VAL A 57 45.52 -8.45 -2.78
CA VAL A 57 45.89 -9.60 -1.94
C VAL A 57 45.23 -10.89 -2.41
N PHE A 58 44.02 -10.83 -2.99
CA PHE A 58 43.32 -12.00 -3.54
C PHE A 58 44.17 -12.78 -4.54
N PHE A 59 44.81 -12.08 -5.49
CA PHE A 59 45.64 -12.71 -6.53
C PHE A 59 46.95 -13.32 -6.01
N LYS A 60 47.32 -12.99 -4.77
CA LYS A 60 48.53 -13.47 -4.12
C LYS A 60 48.24 -14.52 -3.04
N LEU A 61 46.97 -14.70 -2.68
CA LEU A 61 46.52 -15.76 -1.79
C LEU A 61 46.43 -17.08 -2.57
N PRO A 62 47.03 -18.17 -2.08
CA PRO A 62 46.72 -19.50 -2.58
C PRO A 62 45.21 -19.76 -2.49
N LYS A 63 44.59 -20.36 -3.50
CA LYS A 63 43.14 -20.67 -3.50
C LYS A 63 42.73 -21.50 -2.27
N GLU A 64 43.64 -22.30 -1.74
CA GLU A 64 43.43 -23.11 -0.55
C GLU A 64 43.41 -22.30 0.74
N SER A 65 43.91 -21.06 0.77
CA SER A 65 44.02 -20.22 1.98
C SER A 65 42.72 -19.48 2.34
N ILE A 66 41.67 -19.56 1.52
CA ILE A 66 40.34 -19.01 1.85
C ILE A 66 39.52 -20.14 2.50
N LYS A 67 39.78 -20.39 3.79
CA LYS A 67 39.16 -21.48 4.57
C LYS A 67 38.17 -21.00 5.64
N SER A 68 37.99 -19.69 5.78
CA SER A 68 37.13 -19.11 6.81
C SER A 68 36.20 -18.05 6.21
N PRO A 69 34.97 -17.93 6.74
CA PRO A 69 33.99 -16.95 6.27
C PRO A 69 34.48 -15.50 6.45
N GLU A 70 35.28 -15.21 7.48
CA GLU A 70 35.77 -13.85 7.75
C GLU A 70 36.82 -13.39 6.74
N VAL A 71 37.63 -14.31 6.22
CA VAL A 71 38.58 -13.99 5.13
C VAL A 71 37.81 -13.71 3.84
N LEU A 72 36.82 -14.54 3.50
CA LEU A 72 35.98 -14.30 2.33
C LEU A 72 35.20 -12.98 2.46
N GLN A 73 34.61 -12.72 3.62
CA GLN A 73 33.91 -11.47 3.93
C GLN A 73 34.83 -10.28 3.63
N ARG A 74 36.05 -10.28 4.18
CA ARG A 74 36.98 -9.17 3.97
C ARG A 74 37.37 -9.00 2.50
N LEU A 75 37.56 -10.11 1.78
CA LEU A 75 37.85 -10.07 0.35
C LEU A 75 36.68 -9.47 -0.45
N ILE A 76 35.43 -9.80 -0.09
CA ILE A 76 34.23 -9.20 -0.68
C ILE A 76 34.19 -7.69 -0.39
N GLU A 77 34.40 -7.25 0.85
CA GLU A 77 34.39 -5.84 1.26
C GLU A 77 35.37 -4.97 0.44
N VAL A 78 36.54 -5.50 0.09
CA VAL A 78 37.54 -4.75 -0.69
C VAL A 78 37.46 -5.00 -2.20
N ASN A 79 36.57 -5.90 -2.67
CA ASN A 79 36.45 -6.24 -4.07
C ASN A 79 35.93 -5.04 -4.90
N PRO A 80 36.66 -4.59 -5.94
CA PRO A 80 36.20 -3.53 -6.85
C PRO A 80 35.31 -4.04 -8.00
N GLY A 81 35.09 -5.35 -8.14
CA GLY A 81 34.18 -5.95 -9.12
C GLY A 81 34.69 -6.05 -10.56
N ARG A 82 35.93 -5.64 -10.85
CA ARG A 82 36.44 -5.54 -12.24
C ARG A 82 36.89 -6.85 -12.88
N VAL A 83 37.38 -7.80 -12.08
CA VAL A 83 38.01 -9.06 -12.56
C VAL A 83 37.19 -10.27 -12.17
N VAL A 84 36.65 -10.26 -10.96
CA VAL A 84 35.72 -11.26 -10.42
C VAL A 84 34.66 -10.48 -9.67
N THR A 85 33.38 -10.71 -9.98
CA THR A 85 32.29 -10.01 -9.28
C THR A 85 32.21 -10.49 -7.81
N PRO A 86 31.67 -9.67 -6.89
CA PRO A 86 31.45 -10.11 -5.51
C PRO A 86 30.64 -11.42 -5.42
N TRP A 87 29.66 -11.59 -6.31
CA TRP A 87 28.85 -12.80 -6.43
C TRP A 87 29.66 -14.01 -6.88
N GLU A 88 30.43 -13.90 -7.97
CA GLU A 88 31.30 -15.01 -8.46
C GLU A 88 32.32 -15.44 -7.40
N LEU A 89 32.86 -14.46 -6.67
CA LEU A 89 33.80 -14.71 -5.58
C LEU A 89 33.14 -15.52 -4.46
N TYR A 90 31.94 -15.14 -4.05
CA TYR A 90 31.14 -15.87 -3.07
C TYR A 90 30.78 -17.27 -3.56
N GLN A 91 30.24 -17.39 -4.77
CA GLN A 91 29.79 -18.66 -5.36
C GLN A 91 30.93 -19.69 -5.49
N SER A 92 32.14 -19.24 -5.86
CA SER A 92 33.32 -20.12 -5.97
C SER A 92 33.82 -20.70 -4.63
N HIS A 93 33.28 -20.22 -3.51
CA HIS A 93 33.62 -20.65 -2.15
C HIS A 93 32.43 -21.21 -1.37
N GLN A 94 31.25 -21.28 -1.99
CA GLN A 94 30.06 -21.86 -1.39
C GLN A 94 30.30 -23.33 -1.01
N GLY A 95 29.85 -23.74 0.18
CA GLY A 95 30.01 -25.10 0.69
C GLY A 95 31.39 -25.44 1.27
N LYS A 96 32.35 -24.49 1.27
CA LYS A 96 33.65 -24.68 1.95
C LYS A 96 33.57 -24.39 3.46
N PHE A 97 32.60 -23.58 3.87
CA PHE A 97 32.29 -23.22 5.26
C PHE A 97 30.82 -22.78 5.32
N ASP A 98 30.27 -22.72 6.53
CA ASP A 98 28.92 -22.23 6.75
C ASP A 98 28.85 -20.72 6.51
N ASP A 99 27.77 -20.29 5.87
CA ASP A 99 27.53 -18.87 5.68
C ASP A 99 27.23 -18.18 7.01
N THR A 100 27.91 -17.07 7.25
CA THR A 100 27.63 -16.21 8.40
C THR A 100 26.76 -15.02 8.00
N PRO A 101 25.95 -14.47 8.91
CA PRO A 101 25.19 -13.25 8.65
C PRO A 101 26.08 -12.09 8.19
N ASP A 102 27.28 -11.95 8.75
CA ASP A 102 28.23 -10.88 8.41
C ASP A 102 28.81 -11.03 6.99
N LEU A 103 29.07 -12.27 6.55
CA LEU A 103 29.47 -12.55 5.18
C LEU A 103 28.38 -12.15 4.19
N LYS A 104 27.12 -12.52 4.48
CA LYS A 104 25.97 -12.14 3.65
C LYS A 104 25.75 -10.62 3.66
N ALA A 105 25.89 -9.96 4.81
CA ALA A 105 25.81 -8.51 4.92
C ALA A 105 26.83 -7.80 4.03
N ALA A 106 28.09 -8.25 4.04
CA ALA A 106 29.14 -7.70 3.17
C ALA A 106 28.84 -7.90 1.68
N LEU A 107 28.30 -9.07 1.31
CA LEU A 107 27.90 -9.36 -0.07
C LEU A 107 26.73 -8.49 -0.51
N VAL A 108 25.66 -8.39 0.29
CA VAL A 108 24.50 -7.52 0.02
C VAL A 108 24.95 -6.06 -0.13
N ALA A 109 25.76 -5.55 0.79
CA ALA A 109 26.27 -4.18 0.72
C ALA A 109 27.05 -3.91 -0.57
N LYS A 110 27.77 -4.91 -1.08
CA LYS A 110 28.46 -4.81 -2.36
C LYS A 110 27.51 -4.82 -3.54
N LEU A 111 26.56 -5.74 -3.59
CA LEU A 111 25.61 -5.87 -4.69
C LEU A 111 24.71 -4.63 -4.79
N VAL A 112 24.26 -4.09 -3.66
CA VAL A 112 23.48 -2.86 -3.60
C VAL A 112 24.31 -1.64 -4.02
N GLY A 113 25.59 -1.57 -3.62
CA GLY A 113 26.46 -0.45 -3.94
C GLY A 113 26.96 -0.39 -5.39
N SER A 114 26.82 -1.48 -6.17
CA SER A 114 27.35 -1.62 -7.54
C SER A 114 26.30 -1.53 -8.65
N ASP A 115 25.13 -0.95 -8.37
CA ASP A 115 23.89 -0.96 -9.17
C ASP A 115 22.99 -2.17 -8.87
N VAL A 116 21.87 -1.88 -8.21
CA VAL A 116 20.87 -2.86 -7.77
C VAL A 116 20.18 -3.52 -8.95
N MET A 117 19.94 -2.79 -10.05
CA MET A 117 19.20 -3.30 -11.19
C MET A 117 20.00 -4.37 -11.93
N GLU A 118 21.31 -4.15 -12.12
CA GLU A 118 22.20 -5.15 -12.73
C GLU A 118 22.40 -6.37 -11.83
N ASN A 119 22.32 -6.18 -10.50
CA ASN A 119 22.61 -7.23 -9.51
C ASN A 119 21.36 -7.86 -8.89
N LEU A 120 20.15 -7.49 -9.33
CA LEU A 120 18.89 -7.90 -8.70
C LEU A 120 18.76 -9.42 -8.62
N GLY A 121 19.09 -10.13 -9.70
CA GLY A 121 19.05 -11.60 -9.73
C GLY A 121 19.95 -12.26 -8.67
N TYR A 122 21.16 -11.72 -8.46
CA TYR A 122 22.09 -12.20 -7.44
C TYR A 122 21.62 -11.84 -6.03
N LEU A 123 21.12 -10.61 -5.85
CA LEU A 123 20.58 -10.13 -4.59
C LEU A 123 19.42 -11.03 -4.12
N LEU A 124 18.48 -11.36 -5.02
CA LEU A 124 17.37 -12.25 -4.72
C LEU A 124 17.83 -13.66 -4.32
N GLN A 125 18.91 -14.19 -4.92
CA GLN A 125 19.47 -15.48 -4.52
C GLN A 125 20.06 -15.44 -3.11
N VAL A 126 20.77 -14.36 -2.75
CA VAL A 126 21.27 -14.17 -1.37
C VAL A 126 20.11 -14.12 -0.39
N ILE A 127 19.07 -13.34 -0.69
CA ILE A 127 17.89 -13.20 0.17
C ILE A 127 17.19 -14.54 0.40
N LYS A 128 16.94 -15.27 -0.70
CA LYS A 128 16.27 -16.58 -0.66
C LYS A 128 17.07 -17.64 0.11
N SER A 129 18.39 -17.48 0.23
CA SER A 129 19.24 -18.38 1.02
C SER A 129 19.11 -18.19 2.55
N GLY A 130 18.37 -17.17 3.01
CA GLY A 130 18.06 -16.94 4.43
C GLY A 130 19.26 -16.50 5.29
N GLY A 131 19.08 -16.47 6.61
CA GLY A 131 20.16 -16.14 7.56
C GLY A 131 20.63 -14.67 7.52
N LEU A 132 19.76 -13.77 7.07
CA LEU A 132 20.01 -12.34 7.12
C LEU A 132 19.80 -11.80 8.54
N ASN A 133 20.52 -10.74 8.89
CA ASN A 133 20.25 -9.97 10.10
C ASN A 133 19.39 -8.73 9.76
N ALA A 134 18.78 -8.13 10.79
CA ALA A 134 17.87 -6.99 10.62
C ALA A 134 18.52 -5.80 9.86
N ASN A 135 19.79 -5.51 10.09
CA ASN A 135 20.49 -4.42 9.39
C ASN A 135 20.63 -4.71 7.89
N THR A 136 20.85 -5.97 7.53
CA THR A 136 20.96 -6.40 6.14
C THR A 136 19.60 -6.36 5.45
N GLU A 137 18.54 -6.82 6.13
CA GLU A 137 17.17 -6.70 5.62
C GLU A 137 16.77 -5.23 5.41
N GLN A 138 17.07 -4.33 6.35
CA GLN A 138 16.82 -2.90 6.19
C GLN A 138 17.56 -2.31 4.98
N LEU A 139 18.82 -2.70 4.75
CA LEU A 139 19.59 -2.25 3.59
C LEU A 139 18.94 -2.71 2.29
N ILE A 140 18.48 -3.97 2.23
CA ILE A 140 17.75 -4.52 1.08
C ILE A 140 16.47 -3.74 0.83
N VAL A 141 15.64 -3.57 1.85
CA VAL A 141 14.35 -2.88 1.73
C VAL A 141 14.54 -1.44 1.28
N SER A 142 15.45 -0.71 1.92
CA SER A 142 15.73 0.70 1.56
C SER A 142 16.24 0.83 0.12
N SER A 143 17.03 -0.14 -0.32
CA SER A 143 17.57 -0.18 -1.67
C SER A 143 16.49 -0.49 -2.71
N LEU A 144 15.68 -1.54 -2.49
CA LEU A 144 14.59 -1.89 -3.39
C LEU A 144 13.53 -0.77 -3.47
N GLU A 145 13.24 -0.11 -2.34
CA GLU A 145 12.34 1.05 -2.28
C GLU A 145 12.85 2.22 -3.15
N GLN A 146 14.15 2.57 -3.05
CA GLN A 146 14.75 3.63 -3.87
C GLN A 146 14.65 3.37 -5.38
N HIS A 147 14.59 2.10 -5.78
CA HIS A 147 14.45 1.68 -7.17
C HIS A 147 13.00 1.37 -7.58
N GLN A 148 12.00 1.74 -6.76
CA GLN A 148 10.57 1.52 -7.05
C GLN A 148 10.20 0.02 -7.21
N LEU A 149 10.89 -0.86 -6.50
CA LEU A 149 10.67 -2.31 -6.53
C LEU A 149 9.83 -2.80 -5.34
N VAL A 150 8.76 -2.05 -5.00
CA VAL A 150 7.91 -2.32 -3.83
C VAL A 150 7.21 -3.68 -3.93
N SER A 151 6.78 -4.05 -5.13
CA SER A 151 6.17 -5.36 -5.41
C SER A 151 7.12 -6.54 -5.08
N VAL A 152 8.42 -6.36 -5.29
CA VAL A 152 9.45 -7.34 -4.93
C VAL A 152 9.57 -7.47 -3.42
N ILE A 153 9.53 -6.35 -2.69
CA ILE A 153 9.54 -6.35 -1.23
C ILE A 153 8.32 -7.12 -0.69
N ALA A 154 7.12 -6.84 -1.21
CA ALA A 154 5.90 -7.54 -0.84
C ALA A 154 6.02 -9.06 -1.05
N GLN A 155 6.51 -9.49 -2.22
CA GLN A 155 6.72 -10.91 -2.51
C GLN A 155 7.71 -11.56 -1.55
N LEU A 156 8.84 -10.91 -1.27
CA LEU A 156 9.85 -11.45 -0.36
C LEU A 156 9.32 -11.61 1.07
N ILE A 157 8.41 -10.72 1.52
CA ILE A 157 7.71 -10.86 2.80
C ILE A 157 6.72 -12.03 2.74
N ALA A 158 5.93 -12.13 1.66
CA ALA A 158 4.96 -13.20 1.46
C ALA A 158 5.63 -14.60 1.44
N ASP A 159 6.83 -14.69 0.87
CA ASP A 159 7.64 -15.92 0.85
C ASP A 159 8.37 -16.17 2.19
N GLY A 160 8.37 -15.21 3.11
CA GLY A 160 9.03 -15.31 4.42
C GLY A 160 10.54 -15.12 4.37
N HIS A 161 11.05 -14.47 3.32
CA HIS A 161 12.46 -14.14 3.16
C HIS A 161 12.84 -12.78 3.79
N LEU A 162 11.86 -11.92 4.04
CA LEU A 162 12.02 -10.66 4.79
C LEU A 162 11.04 -10.61 5.96
N SER A 163 11.45 -9.93 7.04
CA SER A 163 10.58 -9.70 8.20
C SER A 163 9.35 -8.86 7.83
N PRO A 164 8.14 -9.24 8.30
CA PRO A 164 6.92 -8.44 8.11
C PRO A 164 7.00 -7.02 8.69
N GLN A 165 7.88 -6.79 9.68
CA GLN A 165 8.07 -5.48 10.29
C GLN A 165 8.50 -4.42 9.27
N PHE A 166 9.37 -4.77 8.33
CA PHE A 166 9.82 -3.84 7.29
C PHE A 166 8.70 -3.51 6.30
N GLY A 167 7.84 -4.47 5.99
CA GLY A 167 6.64 -4.21 5.19
C GLY A 167 5.69 -3.26 5.91
N HIS A 168 5.48 -3.45 7.22
CA HIS A 168 4.62 -2.56 8.01
C HIS A 168 5.12 -1.12 8.02
N GLU A 169 6.43 -0.90 8.13
CA GLU A 169 7.06 0.42 8.05
C GLU A 169 6.97 1.06 6.65
N LEU A 170 6.89 0.24 5.59
CA LEU A 170 6.78 0.68 4.21
C LEU A 170 5.37 1.20 3.89
N LEU A 171 4.34 0.71 4.59
CA LEU A 171 2.94 1.07 4.33
C LEU A 171 2.66 2.58 4.46
N GLU A 172 3.38 3.29 5.31
CA GLU A 172 3.23 4.74 5.46
C GLU A 172 3.65 5.53 4.21
N ARG A 173 4.41 4.90 3.31
CA ARG A 173 4.99 5.52 2.12
C ARG A 173 4.41 5.00 0.82
N THR A 174 3.68 3.89 0.86
CA THR A 174 2.99 3.28 -0.29
C THR A 174 1.53 3.73 -0.40
N LYS A 175 0.95 3.62 -1.61
CA LYS A 175 -0.47 3.91 -1.85
C LYS A 175 -1.11 2.83 -2.72
N ASP A 176 -2.44 2.81 -2.68
CA ASP A 176 -3.31 2.04 -3.58
C ASP A 176 -2.82 0.59 -3.80
N GLU A 177 -2.47 0.18 -5.02
CA GLU A 177 -2.11 -1.22 -5.33
C GLU A 177 -0.83 -1.69 -4.62
N GLU A 178 0.21 -0.83 -4.56
CA GLU A 178 1.46 -1.15 -3.85
C GLU A 178 1.21 -1.29 -2.35
N PHE A 179 0.39 -0.40 -1.79
CA PHE A 179 -0.03 -0.49 -0.40
C PHE A 179 -0.74 -1.82 -0.13
N LEU A 180 -1.69 -2.21 -0.99
CA LEU A 180 -2.43 -3.46 -0.82
C LEU A 180 -1.54 -4.69 -0.98
N ALA A 181 -0.53 -4.66 -1.85
CA ALA A 181 0.43 -5.74 -2.02
C ALA A 181 1.28 -5.98 -0.76
N VAL A 182 1.85 -4.90 -0.23
CA VAL A 182 2.64 -4.96 1.00
C VAL A 182 1.72 -5.34 2.17
N PHE A 183 0.53 -4.77 2.24
CA PHE A 183 -0.44 -5.05 3.29
C PHE A 183 -0.81 -6.54 3.31
N ASP A 184 -1.16 -7.14 2.17
CA ASP A 184 -1.53 -8.55 2.11
C ASP A 184 -0.39 -9.48 2.55
N ALA A 185 0.84 -9.17 2.10
CA ALA A 185 2.03 -9.93 2.47
C ALA A 185 2.28 -9.89 3.99
N VAL A 186 2.18 -8.71 4.60
CA VAL A 186 2.37 -8.54 6.05
C VAL A 186 1.20 -9.15 6.82
N PHE A 187 -0.03 -8.92 6.39
CA PHE A 187 -1.26 -9.38 7.06
C PHE A 187 -1.35 -10.91 7.09
N THR A 188 -0.95 -11.57 6.00
CA THR A 188 -0.91 -13.04 5.92
C THR A 188 0.09 -13.65 6.90
N LYS A 189 1.20 -12.95 7.21
CA LYS A 189 2.25 -13.44 8.11
C LYS A 189 2.02 -13.06 9.56
N ASN A 190 1.55 -11.85 9.81
CA ASN A 190 1.41 -11.29 11.15
C ASN A 190 0.27 -10.25 11.19
N PRO A 191 -1.01 -10.68 11.24
CA PRO A 191 -2.15 -9.75 11.25
C PRO A 191 -2.22 -8.91 12.54
N GLU A 192 -1.59 -9.37 13.64
CA GLU A 192 -1.64 -8.71 14.95
C GLU A 192 -0.82 -7.41 15.01
N ILE A 193 0.06 -7.17 14.02
CA ILE A 193 0.81 -5.91 13.91
C ILE A 193 -0.09 -4.73 13.53
N PHE A 194 -1.26 -5.00 12.95
CA PHE A 194 -2.15 -3.96 12.43
C PHE A 194 -3.09 -3.43 13.50
N LYS A 195 -3.18 -2.10 13.55
CA LYS A 195 -4.20 -1.38 14.30
C LYS A 195 -5.46 -1.20 13.47
N GLU A 196 -6.58 -0.96 14.14
CA GLU A 196 -7.91 -0.78 13.55
C GLU A 196 -7.93 0.28 12.44
N ARG A 197 -7.22 1.40 12.63
CA ARG A 197 -7.05 2.43 11.60
C ARG A 197 -6.49 1.85 10.30
N GLN A 198 -5.43 1.05 10.38
CA GLN A 198 -4.76 0.49 9.21
C GLN A 198 -5.63 -0.57 8.52
N LEU A 199 -6.41 -1.34 9.27
CA LEU A 199 -7.41 -2.26 8.71
C LEU A 199 -8.51 -1.50 7.96
N SER A 200 -8.98 -0.38 8.52
CA SER A 200 -9.92 0.53 7.84
C SER A 200 -9.32 1.12 6.56
N ASP A 201 -8.08 1.59 6.61
CA ASP A 201 -7.39 2.18 5.45
C ASP A 201 -7.21 1.13 4.33
N ALA A 202 -6.97 -0.14 4.68
CA ALA A 202 -6.92 -1.24 3.72
C ALA A 202 -8.28 -1.54 3.07
N LEU A 203 -9.37 -1.56 3.83
CA LEU A 203 -10.71 -1.73 3.27
C LEU A 203 -11.08 -0.55 2.34
N ASP A 204 -10.71 0.69 2.69
CA ASP A 204 -10.91 1.86 1.82
C ASP A 204 -10.08 1.76 0.53
N ALA A 205 -8.81 1.34 0.62
CA ALA A 205 -7.96 1.12 -0.55
C ALA A 205 -8.52 0.01 -1.47
N ILE A 206 -9.05 -1.08 -0.91
CA ILE A 206 -9.72 -2.15 -1.67
C ILE A 206 -10.92 -1.60 -2.44
N GLU A 207 -11.77 -0.80 -1.77
CA GLU A 207 -12.92 -0.16 -2.42
C GLU A 207 -12.48 0.73 -3.59
N ARG A 208 -11.40 1.51 -3.44
CA ARG A 208 -10.85 2.34 -4.53
C ARG A 208 -10.34 1.52 -5.71
N VAL A 209 -9.52 0.50 -5.45
CA VAL A 209 -8.88 -0.31 -6.51
C VAL A 209 -9.90 -1.20 -7.23
N ALA A 210 -10.86 -1.80 -6.52
CA ALA A 210 -11.95 -2.58 -7.12
C ALA A 210 -12.77 -1.76 -8.12
N CYS A 211 -12.79 -0.43 -7.99
CA CYS A 211 -13.52 0.48 -8.87
C CYS A 211 -12.66 1.07 -10.00
N GLY A 212 -11.36 1.28 -9.77
CA GLY A 212 -10.45 1.90 -10.73
C GLY A 212 -9.81 0.93 -11.72
N GLY A 213 -9.84 -0.37 -11.41
CA GLY A 213 -8.97 -1.34 -12.05
C GLY A 213 -7.53 -1.21 -11.55
N VAL A 214 -6.70 -2.20 -11.88
CA VAL A 214 -5.25 -2.16 -11.59
C VAL A 214 -4.56 -1.30 -12.64
N SER A 215 -3.72 -0.36 -12.22
CA SER A 215 -2.96 0.48 -13.15
C SER A 215 -2.06 -0.33 -14.10
N GLU A 216 -1.95 0.12 -15.35
CA GLU A 216 -1.08 -0.51 -16.35
C GLU A 216 0.41 -0.51 -15.94
N GLU A 217 0.83 0.52 -15.21
CA GLU A 217 2.21 0.64 -14.71
C GLU A 217 2.52 -0.47 -13.70
N TYR A 218 1.60 -0.74 -12.77
CA TYR A 218 1.73 -1.85 -11.81
C TYR A 218 1.78 -3.21 -12.53
N LEU A 219 0.95 -3.40 -13.56
CA LEU A 219 0.95 -4.63 -14.37
C LEU A 219 2.26 -4.85 -15.14
N LYS A 220 2.91 -3.78 -15.61
CA LYS A 220 4.21 -3.89 -16.31
C LYS A 220 5.32 -4.35 -15.37
N VAL A 221 5.42 -3.73 -14.18
CA VAL A 221 6.41 -4.13 -13.17
C VAL A 221 6.20 -5.57 -12.72
N ALA A 222 4.94 -6.00 -12.55
CA ALA A 222 4.58 -7.38 -12.26
C ALA A 222 5.14 -8.38 -13.27
N GLN A 223 4.96 -8.07 -14.56
CA GLN A 223 5.37 -8.91 -15.68
C GLN A 223 6.90 -8.96 -15.83
N GLU A 224 7.58 -7.83 -15.64
CA GLU A 224 9.05 -7.74 -15.73
C GLU A 224 9.76 -8.59 -14.66
N VAL A 225 9.11 -8.79 -13.50
CA VAL A 225 9.71 -9.51 -12.37
C VAL A 225 9.16 -10.94 -12.21
N ASP A 226 8.38 -11.43 -13.18
CA ASP A 226 7.71 -12.76 -13.14
C ASP A 226 6.94 -12.98 -11.82
N LEU A 227 6.32 -11.91 -11.31
CA LEU A 227 5.50 -11.98 -10.12
C LEU A 227 4.12 -12.55 -10.51
N GLN A 228 3.67 -13.57 -9.78
CA GLN A 228 2.28 -14.01 -9.84
C GLN A 228 1.41 -12.92 -9.21
N ILE A 229 0.97 -11.95 -10.02
CA ILE A 229 -0.06 -10.99 -9.63
C ILE A 229 -1.38 -11.55 -10.16
N PRO A 230 -2.27 -11.98 -9.25
CA PRO A 230 -3.23 -11.02 -8.73
C PRO A 230 -3.50 -11.19 -7.23
N ILE A 231 -3.38 -10.09 -6.49
CA ILE A 231 -4.07 -9.97 -5.20
C ILE A 231 -5.55 -10.04 -5.53
N GLU A 232 -6.23 -11.07 -5.04
CA GLU A 232 -7.69 -11.12 -5.08
C GLU A 232 -8.20 -10.12 -4.03
N PHE A 233 -8.33 -8.84 -4.41
CA PHE A 233 -8.65 -7.76 -3.48
C PHE A 233 -9.94 -8.00 -2.69
N ILE A 234 -10.95 -8.63 -3.32
CA ILE A 234 -12.19 -9.04 -2.65
C ILE A 234 -11.89 -10.12 -1.60
N GLY A 235 -11.06 -11.12 -1.96
CA GLY A 235 -10.61 -12.17 -1.04
C GLY A 235 -9.83 -11.60 0.15
N LEU A 236 -8.91 -10.66 -0.09
CA LEU A 236 -8.21 -9.93 0.96
C LEU A 236 -9.20 -9.18 1.87
N GLY A 237 -10.14 -8.43 1.30
CA GLY A 237 -11.15 -7.70 2.05
C GLY A 237 -11.98 -8.62 2.96
N GLN A 238 -12.39 -9.79 2.45
CA GLN A 238 -13.08 -10.80 3.26
C GLN A 238 -12.21 -11.30 4.42
N ARG A 239 -10.92 -11.61 4.19
CA ARG A 239 -9.98 -12.01 5.26
C ARG A 239 -9.82 -10.92 6.33
N ILE A 240 -9.73 -9.64 5.93
CA ILE A 240 -9.65 -8.51 6.85
C ILE A 240 -10.91 -8.41 7.71
N VAL A 241 -12.08 -8.48 7.08
CA VAL A 241 -13.37 -8.43 7.80
C VAL A 241 -13.52 -9.61 8.75
N ASP A 242 -13.18 -10.82 8.33
CA ASP A 242 -13.26 -12.01 9.17
C ASP A 242 -12.35 -11.87 10.40
N TYR A 243 -11.12 -11.37 10.22
CA TYR A 243 -10.20 -11.08 11.32
C TYR A 243 -10.75 -10.02 12.29
N ILE A 244 -11.27 -8.90 11.78
CA ILE A 244 -11.89 -7.84 12.59
C ILE A 244 -12.99 -8.43 13.48
N VAL A 245 -13.85 -9.26 12.90
CA VAL A 245 -15.02 -9.83 13.56
C VAL A 245 -14.62 -10.90 14.56
N GLU A 246 -13.67 -11.77 14.21
CA GLU A 246 -13.14 -12.82 15.10
C GLU A 246 -12.51 -12.20 16.36
N LYS A 247 -11.73 -11.12 16.18
CA LYS A 247 -11.07 -10.41 17.27
C LYS A 247 -11.99 -9.40 17.99
N GLY A 248 -13.18 -9.14 17.46
CA GLY A 248 -14.15 -8.20 18.03
C GLY A 248 -13.71 -6.74 17.99
N LEU A 249 -12.89 -6.36 17.00
CA LEU A 249 -12.34 -5.00 16.87
C LEU A 249 -13.39 -3.95 16.46
N ASP A 250 -14.55 -4.40 15.97
CA ASP A 250 -15.66 -3.56 15.52
C ASP A 250 -16.72 -3.28 16.62
N VAL A 251 -16.56 -3.82 17.83
CA VAL A 251 -17.57 -3.79 18.90
C VAL A 251 -17.32 -2.71 19.95
N SER A 252 -16.13 -2.10 20.01
CA SER A 252 -15.84 -1.13 21.07
C SER A 252 -16.50 0.23 20.83
N GLU A 253 -16.86 0.93 21.92
CA GLU A 253 -17.40 2.30 21.86
C GLU A 253 -16.30 3.35 21.67
N ASN A 254 -15.55 3.25 20.56
CA ASN A 254 -14.50 4.21 20.20
C ASN A 254 -14.54 4.60 18.70
N PRO A 255 -13.89 5.70 18.31
CA PRO A 255 -13.86 6.17 16.93
C PRO A 255 -13.29 5.13 15.95
N GLU A 256 -12.28 4.38 16.34
CA GLU A 256 -11.62 3.39 15.49
C GLU A 256 -12.55 2.22 15.13
N SER A 257 -13.29 1.70 16.11
CA SER A 257 -14.29 0.65 15.90
C SER A 257 -15.47 1.16 15.08
N LEU A 258 -15.84 2.44 15.24
CA LEU A 258 -16.84 3.08 14.38
C LEU A 258 -16.38 3.12 12.92
N LEU A 259 -15.11 3.48 12.65
CA LEU A 259 -14.56 3.44 11.30
C LEU A 259 -14.63 2.04 10.70
N LEU A 260 -14.25 1.01 11.46
CA LEU A 260 -14.37 -0.38 11.00
C LEU A 260 -15.80 -0.75 10.66
N ARG A 261 -16.78 -0.41 11.49
CA ARG A 261 -18.21 -0.65 11.23
C ARG A 261 -18.66 0.00 9.92
N MET A 262 -18.30 1.26 9.70
CA MET A 262 -18.59 1.97 8.45
C MET A 262 -18.00 1.24 7.24
N ARG A 263 -16.70 0.87 7.31
CA ARG A 263 -16.01 0.17 6.21
C ARG A 263 -16.55 -1.22 5.95
N ILE A 264 -16.97 -1.96 6.96
CA ILE A 264 -17.59 -3.28 6.79
C ILE A 264 -18.92 -3.16 6.04
N ILE A 265 -19.74 -2.16 6.37
CA ILE A 265 -21.01 -1.92 5.68
C ILE A 265 -20.77 -1.55 4.21
N THR A 266 -19.85 -0.62 3.92
CA THR A 266 -19.57 -0.24 2.52
C THR A 266 -18.89 -1.36 1.75
N PHE A 267 -17.99 -2.12 2.38
CA PHE A 267 -17.36 -3.28 1.75
C PHE A 267 -18.39 -4.29 1.27
N PHE A 268 -19.30 -4.76 2.13
CA PHE A 268 -20.34 -5.69 1.70
C PHE A 268 -21.36 -5.05 0.76
N GLY A 269 -21.86 -3.87 1.10
CA GLY A 269 -22.98 -3.26 0.39
C GLY A 269 -22.62 -2.63 -0.97
N ILE A 270 -21.36 -2.23 -1.17
CA ILE A 270 -20.90 -1.54 -2.39
C ILE A 270 -19.85 -2.36 -3.13
N THR A 271 -18.85 -2.89 -2.43
CA THR A 271 -17.69 -3.55 -3.09
C THR A 271 -18.01 -5.00 -3.47
N VAL A 272 -18.61 -5.76 -2.57
CA VAL A 272 -18.94 -7.19 -2.79
C VAL A 272 -20.34 -7.38 -3.38
N ASP A 273 -21.21 -6.37 -3.25
CA ASP A 273 -22.63 -6.46 -3.60
C ASP A 273 -23.39 -7.57 -2.84
N ASP A 274 -23.14 -7.67 -1.54
CA ASP A 274 -23.81 -8.58 -0.62
C ASP A 274 -24.61 -7.79 0.42
N MET A 275 -25.77 -7.27 0.00
CA MET A 275 -26.67 -6.52 0.89
C MET A 275 -27.21 -7.39 2.04
N SER A 276 -27.27 -8.71 1.88
CA SER A 276 -27.67 -9.61 2.97
C SER A 276 -26.68 -9.56 4.12
N LYS A 277 -25.37 -9.68 3.83
CA LYS A 277 -24.32 -9.52 4.85
C LYS A 277 -24.26 -8.10 5.41
N ALA A 278 -24.41 -7.07 4.57
CA ALA A 278 -24.44 -5.69 5.05
C ALA A 278 -25.55 -5.47 6.10
N ASN A 279 -26.76 -5.98 5.84
CA ASN A 279 -27.88 -5.91 6.79
C ASN A 279 -27.64 -6.75 8.05
N GLU A 280 -27.12 -7.97 7.91
CA GLU A 280 -26.77 -8.81 9.06
C GLU A 280 -25.81 -8.07 10.01
N ARG A 281 -24.77 -7.43 9.45
CA ARG A 281 -23.81 -6.63 10.21
C ARG A 281 -24.46 -5.42 10.86
N TRP A 282 -25.27 -4.68 10.11
CA TRP A 282 -26.03 -3.56 10.65
C TRP A 282 -26.90 -3.96 11.84
N HIS A 283 -27.69 -5.04 11.74
CA HIS A 283 -28.52 -5.52 12.84
C HIS A 283 -27.72 -5.87 14.09
N ARG A 284 -26.49 -6.34 13.94
CA ARG A 284 -25.57 -6.53 15.06
C ARG A 284 -25.14 -5.20 15.66
N TYR A 285 -24.77 -4.21 14.83
CA TYR A 285 -24.32 -2.89 15.27
C TYR A 285 -25.42 -2.01 15.87
N GLN A 286 -26.70 -2.32 15.65
CA GLN A 286 -27.81 -1.65 16.33
C GLN A 286 -27.74 -1.76 17.85
N ARG A 287 -27.04 -2.76 18.39
CA ARG A 287 -26.85 -2.93 19.83
C ARG A 287 -25.83 -1.95 20.41
N GLU A 288 -24.95 -1.42 19.57
CA GLU A 288 -23.96 -0.43 19.97
C GLU A 288 -24.60 0.95 20.08
N SER A 289 -24.21 1.71 21.11
CA SER A 289 -24.74 3.05 21.35
C SER A 289 -23.99 4.11 20.55
N TYR A 290 -22.69 3.93 20.37
CA TYR A 290 -21.81 4.92 19.77
C TYR A 290 -21.85 4.90 18.22
N GLY A 291 -22.27 6.02 17.62
CA GLY A 291 -22.19 6.28 16.18
C GLY A 291 -23.17 5.47 15.32
N ARG A 292 -24.28 5.01 15.90
CA ARG A 292 -25.28 4.18 15.22
C ARG A 292 -25.83 4.84 13.95
N GLU A 293 -26.16 6.12 14.04
CA GLU A 293 -26.75 6.91 12.95
C GLU A 293 -25.75 7.08 11.79
N ILE A 294 -24.45 7.12 12.11
CA ILE A 294 -23.37 7.20 11.11
C ILE A 294 -23.26 5.87 10.35
N VAL A 295 -23.31 4.74 11.05
CA VAL A 295 -23.31 3.41 10.40
C VAL A 295 -24.59 3.21 9.58
N GLN A 296 -25.74 3.68 10.07
CA GLN A 296 -27.01 3.67 9.33
C GLN A 296 -26.91 4.48 8.03
N THR A 297 -26.25 5.64 8.08
CA THR A 297 -26.01 6.49 6.91
C THR A 297 -25.21 5.76 5.83
N GLU A 298 -24.18 4.98 6.21
CA GLU A 298 -23.42 4.16 5.25
C GLU A 298 -24.25 2.98 4.69
N LEU A 299 -25.21 2.44 5.46
CA LEU A 299 -26.15 1.45 4.94
C LEU A 299 -27.13 2.08 3.94
N VAL A 300 -27.67 3.27 4.24
CA VAL A 300 -28.50 4.04 3.29
C VAL A 300 -27.73 4.30 2.00
N LYS A 301 -26.46 4.72 2.11
CA LYS A 301 -25.56 4.88 0.96
C LYS A 301 -25.45 3.60 0.14
N ALA A 302 -25.23 2.45 0.77
CA ALA A 302 -25.13 1.17 0.09
C ALA A 302 -26.42 0.82 -0.68
N PHE A 303 -27.60 0.98 -0.07
CA PHE A 303 -28.87 0.78 -0.76
C PHE A 303 -29.10 1.77 -1.91
N CYS A 304 -28.80 3.05 -1.72
CA CYS A 304 -28.87 4.05 -2.79
C CYS A 304 -27.93 3.71 -3.96
N PHE A 305 -26.72 3.25 -3.65
CA PHE A 305 -25.74 2.79 -4.64
C PHE A 305 -26.26 1.58 -5.44
N GLN A 306 -26.85 0.59 -4.76
CA GLN A 306 -27.41 -0.60 -5.41
C GLN A 306 -28.69 -0.28 -6.19
N ALA A 307 -29.55 0.58 -5.67
CA ALA A 307 -30.73 1.08 -6.37
C ALA A 307 -30.35 1.72 -7.71
N PHE A 308 -29.33 2.58 -7.71
CA PHE A 308 -28.82 3.20 -8.93
C PHE A 308 -28.18 2.17 -9.89
N THR A 309 -27.34 1.28 -9.36
CA THR A 309 -26.57 0.31 -10.18
C THR A 309 -27.46 -0.75 -10.81
N LYS A 310 -28.43 -1.28 -10.06
CA LYS A 310 -29.33 -2.36 -10.48
C LYS A 310 -30.66 -1.87 -11.02
N GLN A 311 -30.93 -0.56 -10.94
CA GLN A 311 -32.23 0.04 -11.27
C GLN A 311 -33.35 -0.62 -10.43
N SER A 312 -33.09 -0.85 -9.14
CA SER A 312 -33.97 -1.57 -8.22
C SER A 312 -34.79 -0.60 -7.36
N GLN A 313 -36.09 -0.49 -7.67
CA GLN A 313 -37.02 0.34 -6.89
C GLN A 313 -37.14 -0.16 -5.43
N LEU A 314 -37.00 -1.47 -5.21
CA LEU A 314 -37.05 -2.06 -3.88
C LEU A 314 -35.89 -1.55 -3.02
N ASP A 315 -34.67 -1.52 -3.56
CA ASP A 315 -33.49 -1.03 -2.83
C ASP A 315 -33.65 0.46 -2.49
N LEU A 316 -34.24 1.25 -3.40
CA LEU A 316 -34.54 2.66 -3.14
C LEU A 316 -35.57 2.82 -2.01
N GLN A 317 -36.66 2.05 -2.03
CA GLN A 317 -37.66 2.07 -0.97
C GLN A 317 -37.06 1.69 0.38
N ILE A 318 -36.18 0.68 0.41
CA ILE A 318 -35.49 0.30 1.64
C ILE A 318 -34.59 1.44 2.12
N ALA A 319 -33.82 2.09 1.22
CA ALA A 319 -33.00 3.24 1.57
C ALA A 319 -33.82 4.35 2.23
N GLU A 320 -34.98 4.70 1.66
CA GLU A 320 -35.90 5.70 2.19
C GLU A 320 -36.44 5.33 3.58
N THR A 321 -36.76 4.05 3.81
CA THR A 321 -37.23 3.58 5.13
C THR A 321 -36.17 3.60 6.22
N LEU A 322 -34.89 3.54 5.82
CA LEU A 322 -33.75 3.57 6.73
C LEU A 322 -33.29 4.99 7.06
N VAL A 323 -33.88 6.03 6.46
CA VAL A 323 -33.55 7.42 6.79
C VAL A 323 -33.99 7.74 8.23
N PRO A 324 -33.10 8.31 9.08
CA PRO A 324 -33.49 8.75 10.42
C PRO A 324 -34.58 9.82 10.37
N ALA A 325 -35.63 9.66 11.16
CA ALA A 325 -36.77 10.57 11.17
C ALA A 325 -36.44 11.97 11.73
N ASP A 326 -35.47 12.04 12.66
CA ASP A 326 -35.23 13.23 13.49
C ASP A 326 -34.00 14.05 13.04
N ASP A 327 -33.15 13.52 12.15
CA ASP A 327 -31.94 14.21 11.67
C ASP A 327 -31.55 13.77 10.24
N LEU A 328 -31.99 14.54 9.25
CA LEU A 328 -31.66 14.31 7.84
C LEU A 328 -30.37 15.04 7.49
N SER A 329 -29.26 14.31 7.52
CA SER A 329 -27.97 14.85 7.10
C SER A 329 -27.95 15.19 5.60
N VAL A 330 -27.15 16.19 5.24
CA VAL A 330 -26.92 16.59 3.84
C VAL A 330 -26.45 15.39 3.00
N ARG A 331 -25.61 14.51 3.56
CA ARG A 331 -25.12 13.31 2.85
C ARG A 331 -26.27 12.39 2.44
N ILE A 332 -27.23 12.14 3.34
CA ILE A 332 -28.41 11.32 3.04
C ILE A 332 -29.22 11.94 1.89
N LEU A 333 -29.47 13.25 1.95
CA LEU A 333 -30.16 13.97 0.88
C LEU A 333 -29.43 13.82 -0.46
N GLN A 334 -28.10 13.96 -0.48
CA GLN A 334 -27.30 13.77 -1.70
C GLN A 334 -27.43 12.33 -2.24
N PHE A 335 -27.37 11.30 -1.37
CA PHE A 335 -27.57 9.91 -1.80
C PHE A 335 -28.94 9.71 -2.44
N LEU A 336 -30.00 10.22 -1.81
CA LEU A 336 -31.38 10.07 -2.29
C LEU A 336 -31.60 10.82 -3.61
N ILE A 337 -31.15 12.07 -3.72
CA ILE A 337 -31.26 12.88 -4.95
C ILE A 337 -30.61 12.14 -6.13
N VAL A 338 -29.40 11.62 -5.93
CA VAL A 338 -28.67 10.94 -7.01
C VAL A 338 -29.26 9.57 -7.31
N ALA A 339 -29.64 8.77 -6.29
CA ALA A 339 -30.24 7.46 -6.50
C ALA A 339 -31.60 7.55 -7.21
N LYS A 340 -32.44 8.53 -6.86
CA LYS A 340 -33.74 8.77 -7.50
C LYS A 340 -33.63 9.09 -8.99
N SER A 341 -32.54 9.72 -9.42
CA SER A 341 -32.29 10.05 -10.84
C SER A 341 -32.19 8.83 -11.75
N ALA A 342 -31.94 7.64 -11.19
CA ALA A 342 -32.02 6.39 -11.94
C ALA A 342 -33.44 6.11 -12.48
N PHE A 343 -34.46 6.55 -11.75
CA PHE A 343 -35.85 6.22 -11.99
C PHE A 343 -36.66 7.42 -12.50
N ASN A 344 -36.52 8.56 -11.83
CA ASN A 344 -37.26 9.79 -12.11
C ASN A 344 -36.55 11.01 -11.50
N ALA A 345 -36.11 11.94 -12.35
CA ALA A 345 -35.44 13.16 -11.89
C ALA A 345 -36.38 14.16 -11.19
N GLU A 346 -37.69 14.07 -11.40
CA GLU A 346 -38.67 14.89 -10.66
C GLU A 346 -38.68 14.54 -9.17
N ASP A 347 -38.48 13.26 -8.82
CA ASP A 347 -38.39 12.85 -7.42
C ASP A 347 -37.12 13.40 -6.76
N SER A 348 -36.03 13.50 -7.53
CA SER A 348 -34.79 14.17 -7.10
C SER A 348 -35.02 15.66 -6.83
N LEU A 349 -35.79 16.32 -7.71
CA LEU A 349 -36.15 17.73 -7.57
C LEU A 349 -37.06 17.97 -6.34
N ALA A 350 -38.00 17.07 -6.08
CA ALA A 350 -38.86 17.13 -4.90
C ALA A 350 -38.04 17.12 -3.60
N VAL A 351 -37.12 16.16 -3.46
CA VAL A 351 -36.21 16.11 -2.30
C VAL A 351 -35.37 17.38 -2.19
N TYR A 352 -34.85 17.91 -3.29
CA TYR A 352 -34.09 19.16 -3.25
C TYR A 352 -34.96 20.34 -2.75
N ASN A 353 -36.16 20.52 -3.32
CA ASN A 353 -37.03 21.64 -3.00
C ASN A 353 -37.50 21.62 -1.54
N ASP A 354 -37.76 20.42 -0.99
CA ASP A 354 -38.21 20.27 0.39
C ASP A 354 -37.14 20.72 1.40
N TYR A 355 -35.85 20.55 1.08
CA TYR A 355 -34.74 20.73 2.04
C TYR A 355 -33.78 21.88 1.74
N ILE A 356 -33.73 22.42 0.52
CA ILE A 356 -32.76 23.47 0.16
C ILE A 356 -32.91 24.74 1.01
N GLY A 357 -34.13 25.06 1.45
CA GLY A 357 -34.40 26.18 2.35
C GLY A 357 -33.96 25.94 3.80
N GLN A 358 -33.68 24.69 4.18
CA GLN A 358 -33.36 24.28 5.55
C GLN A 358 -31.86 24.11 5.79
N VAL A 359 -31.06 23.98 4.72
CA VAL A 359 -29.61 23.77 4.82
C VAL A 359 -28.82 25.08 4.78
N SER A 360 -27.63 25.07 5.39
CA SER A 360 -26.77 26.25 5.42
C SER A 360 -26.25 26.63 4.03
N ARG A 361 -26.32 27.94 3.75
CA ARG A 361 -25.71 28.58 2.57
C ARG A 361 -24.29 29.08 2.82
N GLU A 362 -23.83 29.04 4.07
CA GLU A 362 -22.50 29.48 4.43
C GLU A 362 -21.48 28.42 4.02
N ALA A 363 -20.49 28.82 3.24
CA ALA A 363 -19.39 27.95 2.86
C ALA A 363 -18.55 27.63 4.09
N ASN A 364 -18.25 26.35 4.30
CA ASN A 364 -17.33 25.93 5.34
C ASN A 364 -15.92 26.46 5.02
N PRO A 365 -15.21 27.11 5.97
CA PRO A 365 -13.93 27.77 5.70
C PRO A 365 -12.80 26.85 5.24
N GLU A 366 -12.83 25.57 5.62
CA GLU A 366 -11.78 24.60 5.29
C GLU A 366 -12.04 23.92 3.94
N THR A 367 -13.30 23.60 3.66
CA THR A 367 -13.68 22.89 2.44
C THR A 367 -14.08 23.81 1.30
N HIS A 368 -14.33 25.11 1.58
CA HIS A 368 -14.94 26.06 0.66
C HIS A 368 -16.26 25.56 0.07
N ARG A 369 -17.01 24.77 0.85
CA ARG A 369 -18.27 24.16 0.42
C ARG A 369 -19.40 24.38 1.42
N SER A 370 -20.56 24.81 0.93
CA SER A 370 -21.80 24.97 1.67
C SER A 370 -22.65 23.70 1.58
N ALA A 371 -23.60 23.55 2.51
CA ALA A 371 -24.54 22.45 2.48
C ALA A 371 -25.52 22.59 1.31
N SER A 372 -25.97 23.81 1.02
CA SER A 372 -26.78 24.12 -0.16
C SER A 372 -26.04 23.80 -1.46
N GLY A 373 -24.77 24.20 -1.60
CA GLY A 373 -23.98 23.92 -2.79
C GLY A 373 -23.77 22.43 -3.05
N LYS A 374 -23.64 21.62 -1.99
CA LYS A 374 -23.62 20.14 -2.08
C LYS A 374 -24.94 19.55 -2.60
N LEU A 375 -26.08 20.04 -2.12
CA LEU A 375 -27.38 19.60 -2.64
C LEU A 375 -27.59 20.04 -4.09
N THR A 376 -27.24 21.28 -4.44
CA THR A 376 -27.38 21.80 -5.80
C THR A 376 -26.50 21.01 -6.77
N GLU A 377 -25.26 20.68 -6.40
CA GLU A 377 -24.39 19.81 -7.19
C GLU A 377 -25.06 18.46 -7.48
N SER A 378 -25.64 17.83 -6.44
CA SER A 378 -26.29 16.53 -6.56
C SER A 378 -27.51 16.57 -7.46
N LEU A 379 -28.31 17.65 -7.38
CA LEU A 379 -29.45 17.87 -8.26
C LEU A 379 -29.00 18.09 -9.71
N VAL A 380 -27.98 18.93 -9.94
CA VAL A 380 -27.43 19.14 -11.29
C VAL A 380 -26.96 17.82 -11.89
N LEU A 381 -26.24 16.99 -11.12
CA LEU A 381 -25.80 15.67 -11.58
C LEU A 381 -27.00 14.75 -11.91
N ALA A 382 -28.04 14.75 -11.07
CA ALA A 382 -29.26 13.98 -11.29
C ALA A 382 -29.95 14.37 -12.61
N GLN A 383 -30.10 15.67 -12.88
CA GLN A 383 -30.74 16.16 -14.11
C GLN A 383 -29.90 15.88 -15.35
N LEU A 384 -28.57 16.01 -15.25
CA LEU A 384 -27.65 15.61 -16.33
C LEU A 384 -27.74 14.11 -16.63
N TYR A 385 -27.91 13.27 -15.61
CA TYR A 385 -28.11 11.83 -15.81
C TYR A 385 -29.47 11.48 -16.41
N ASP A 386 -30.47 12.34 -16.26
CA ASP A 386 -31.77 12.21 -16.95
C ASP A 386 -31.78 12.85 -18.34
N HIS A 387 -30.61 13.25 -18.85
CA HIS A 387 -30.43 13.91 -20.14
C HIS A 387 -31.08 15.30 -20.25
N ASP A 388 -31.54 15.91 -19.15
CA ASP A 388 -32.09 17.27 -19.14
C ASP A 388 -31.00 18.30 -18.86
N ARG A 389 -30.18 18.54 -19.89
CA ARG A 389 -29.08 19.52 -19.82
C ARG A 389 -29.60 20.95 -19.63
N GLU A 390 -30.71 21.31 -20.25
CA GLU A 390 -31.26 22.66 -20.19
C GLU A 390 -31.74 22.98 -18.77
N PHE A 391 -32.46 22.03 -18.16
CA PHE A 391 -32.89 22.19 -16.78
C PHE A 391 -31.71 22.16 -15.79
N ALA A 392 -30.70 21.32 -16.01
CA ALA A 392 -29.47 21.35 -15.21
C ALA A 392 -28.78 22.73 -15.25
N HIS A 393 -28.70 23.37 -16.42
CA HIS A 393 -28.20 24.75 -16.54
C HIS A 393 -29.10 25.75 -15.80
N LEU A 394 -30.42 25.62 -15.94
CA LEU A 394 -31.38 26.47 -15.24
C LEU A 394 -31.22 26.39 -13.71
N VAL A 395 -31.11 25.18 -13.16
CA VAL A 395 -30.88 24.96 -11.71
C VAL A 395 -29.60 25.64 -11.27
N TYR A 396 -28.51 25.44 -12.01
CA TYR A 396 -27.20 26.04 -11.73
C TYR A 396 -27.25 27.59 -11.77
N ASP A 397 -27.81 28.17 -12.83
CA ASP A 397 -27.89 29.63 -13.00
C ASP A 397 -28.78 30.25 -11.90
N LYS A 398 -29.94 29.65 -11.63
CA LYS A 398 -30.86 30.13 -10.58
C LYS A 398 -30.27 30.04 -9.19
N ALA A 399 -29.48 29.00 -8.91
CA ALA A 399 -28.80 28.87 -7.63
C ALA A 399 -27.74 29.96 -7.41
N ILE A 400 -27.05 30.41 -8.46
CA ILE A 400 -26.12 31.55 -8.39
C ILE A 400 -26.89 32.87 -8.24
N GLU A 401 -27.89 33.11 -9.08
CA GLU A 401 -28.71 34.34 -9.03
C GLU A 401 -29.37 34.53 -7.65
N ALA A 402 -29.84 33.44 -7.03
CA ALA A 402 -30.47 33.46 -5.72
C ALA A 402 -29.48 33.44 -4.54
N GLY A 403 -28.16 33.42 -4.80
CA GLY A 403 -27.13 33.35 -3.77
C GLY A 403 -27.18 32.07 -2.93
N VAL A 404 -27.69 30.97 -3.51
CA VAL A 404 -27.66 29.62 -2.91
C VAL A 404 -26.25 29.04 -2.99
N ILE A 405 -25.52 29.39 -4.05
CA ILE A 405 -24.09 29.15 -4.23
C ILE A 405 -23.44 30.50 -4.49
N SER A 406 -22.41 30.84 -3.72
CA SER A 406 -21.72 32.13 -3.83
C SER A 406 -20.20 32.01 -3.90
N ASP A 407 -19.63 30.88 -3.48
CA ASP A 407 -18.20 30.64 -3.49
C ASP A 407 -17.70 30.17 -4.88
N GLU A 408 -16.59 30.74 -5.35
CA GLU A 408 -16.03 30.45 -6.68
C GLU A 408 -15.58 29.00 -6.84
N TYR A 409 -15.11 28.36 -5.75
CA TYR A 409 -14.69 26.97 -5.75
C TYR A 409 -15.89 26.04 -5.96
N GLU A 410 -17.01 26.31 -5.29
CA GLU A 410 -18.26 25.55 -5.50
C GLU A 410 -18.76 25.68 -6.93
N VAL A 411 -18.75 26.90 -7.46
CA VAL A 411 -19.12 27.18 -8.85
C VAL A 411 -18.26 26.38 -9.83
N ALA A 412 -16.94 26.36 -9.62
CA ALA A 412 -16.02 25.58 -10.45
C ALA A 412 -16.28 24.07 -10.36
N HIS A 413 -16.64 23.58 -9.16
CA HIS A 413 -16.93 22.17 -8.95
C HIS A 413 -18.19 21.73 -9.71
N ILE A 414 -19.28 22.50 -9.63
CA ILE A 414 -20.52 22.18 -10.36
C ILE A 414 -20.32 22.32 -11.88
N LYS A 415 -19.55 23.31 -12.34
CA LYS A 415 -19.18 23.44 -13.77
C LYS A 415 -18.48 22.19 -14.31
N LYS A 416 -17.69 21.50 -13.48
CA LYS A 416 -17.02 20.25 -13.87
C LYS A 416 -18.03 19.17 -14.26
N LEU A 417 -19.23 19.14 -13.68
CA LEU A 417 -20.27 18.17 -14.03
C LEU A 417 -20.73 18.32 -15.48
N PHE A 418 -20.92 19.56 -15.95
CA PHE A 418 -21.27 19.81 -17.36
C PHE A 418 -20.17 19.38 -18.33
N ARG A 419 -18.90 19.52 -17.93
CA ARG A 419 -17.77 19.01 -18.71
C ARG A 419 -17.79 17.49 -18.77
N VAL A 420 -17.94 16.81 -17.63
CA VAL A 420 -18.04 15.35 -17.57
C VAL A 420 -19.20 14.83 -18.42
N TYR A 421 -20.35 15.52 -18.38
CA TYR A 421 -21.49 15.22 -19.23
C TYR A 421 -21.15 15.36 -20.73
N GLY A 422 -20.49 16.45 -21.13
CA GLY A 422 -20.06 16.66 -22.52
C GLY A 422 -19.03 15.62 -22.98
N ASP A 423 -18.04 15.31 -22.13
CA ASP A 423 -17.00 14.33 -22.39
C ASP A 423 -17.60 12.91 -22.57
N ALA A 424 -18.73 12.59 -21.95
CA ALA A 424 -19.39 11.29 -22.10
C ALA A 424 -19.86 10.98 -23.55
N PHE A 425 -20.08 11.99 -24.38
CA PHE A 425 -20.55 11.81 -25.76
C PHE A 425 -19.43 11.43 -26.76
N ASP A 426 -18.14 11.55 -26.41
CA ASP A 426 -16.99 11.21 -27.29
C ASP A 426 -17.10 11.73 -28.75
N GLY A 427 -17.76 12.88 -28.95
CA GLY A 427 -17.96 13.48 -30.27
C GLY A 427 -19.17 12.96 -31.06
N ASN A 428 -19.93 12.00 -30.52
CA ASN A 428 -21.18 11.50 -31.08
C ASN A 428 -22.35 11.92 -30.18
N GLU A 429 -23.35 12.62 -30.68
CA GLU A 429 -24.52 13.09 -29.89
C GLU A 429 -25.50 11.96 -29.48
N ASN A 430 -25.01 10.73 -29.29
CA ASN A 430 -25.82 9.55 -28.95
C ASN A 430 -25.89 9.33 -27.44
N TRP A 431 -27.05 9.62 -26.85
CA TRP A 431 -27.28 9.42 -25.41
C TRP A 431 -27.14 7.95 -24.96
N ALA A 432 -27.51 6.98 -25.80
CA ALA A 432 -27.42 5.57 -25.42
C ALA A 432 -25.96 5.11 -25.19
N GLU A 433 -25.00 5.75 -25.85
CA GLU A 433 -23.56 5.50 -25.68
C GLU A 433 -22.95 6.34 -24.55
N ALA A 434 -23.46 7.57 -24.34
CA ALA A 434 -23.00 8.46 -23.29
C ALA A 434 -23.49 8.05 -21.89
N LYS A 435 -24.74 7.58 -21.77
CA LYS A 435 -25.38 7.23 -20.49
C LYS A 435 -24.57 6.24 -19.65
N PRO A 436 -24.03 5.13 -20.20
CA PRO A 436 -23.19 4.20 -19.42
C PRO A 436 -21.92 4.85 -18.87
N LYS A 437 -21.27 5.74 -19.63
CA LYS A 437 -20.06 6.45 -19.17
C LYS A 437 -20.38 7.43 -18.04
N LEU A 438 -21.48 8.16 -18.18
CA LEU A 438 -21.95 9.03 -17.11
C LEU A 438 -22.42 8.24 -15.89
N ALA A 439 -23.03 7.06 -16.08
CA ALA A 439 -23.39 6.16 -14.98
C ALA A 439 -22.18 5.75 -14.14
N GLU A 440 -21.02 5.48 -14.76
CA GLU A 440 -19.77 5.20 -14.03
C GLU A 440 -19.29 6.41 -13.22
N TYR A 441 -19.43 7.63 -13.75
CA TYR A 441 -19.15 8.84 -12.99
C TYR A 441 -20.12 9.01 -11.81
N VAL A 442 -21.42 8.77 -12.01
CA VAL A 442 -22.44 8.87 -10.94
C VAL A 442 -22.18 7.83 -9.84
N LYS A 443 -21.84 6.58 -10.22
CA LYS A 443 -21.43 5.54 -9.27
C LYS A 443 -20.21 5.98 -8.46
N LYS A 444 -19.20 6.57 -9.11
CA LYS A 444 -18.02 7.12 -8.43
C LYS A 444 -18.39 8.26 -7.48
N TYR A 445 -19.29 9.15 -7.88
CA TYR A 445 -19.80 10.24 -7.05
C TYR A 445 -20.49 9.70 -5.79
N LEU A 446 -21.43 8.76 -5.94
CA LEU A 446 -22.14 8.12 -4.82
C LEU A 446 -21.18 7.46 -3.82
N ARG A 447 -20.10 6.85 -4.28
CA ARG A 447 -19.07 6.24 -3.40
C ARG A 447 -18.24 7.28 -2.64
N GLN A 448 -18.00 8.45 -3.23
CA GLN A 448 -17.18 9.51 -2.64
C GLN A 448 -17.95 10.38 -1.64
N LEU A 449 -19.28 10.46 -1.78
CA LEU A 449 -20.17 11.08 -0.81
C LEU A 449 -20.07 10.39 0.55
#